data_AF-A0A8S3Q867-F1
#
_entry.id   AF-A0A8S3Q867-F1
#
_cell.length_a   1.000
_cell.length_b   1.000
_cell.length_c   1.000
_cell.angle_alpha   90.00
_cell.angle_beta   90.00
_cell.angle_gamma   90.00
#
_symmetry.space_group_name_H-M   'P 1'
#
loop_
_entity.id
_entity.type
_entity.pdbx_description
1 polymer ?
#
loop_
_entity_poly.entity_id
_entity_poly.type
_entity_poly.pdbx_seq_one_letter_code
_entity_poly.pdbx_strand_id
1 'polypeptide(L)'
;MNTKPKTNSQKTRKIQLYRRAKCDSIKDDIHLPDIKFKKEILNKTHINILWNTPKEDIESSTSKIYNNKDKNSWITQKIKKVMRRIDGVIHKKKKSNHATKKLKQLKQTFQRKSSQAYWKYLEYIMTPEDNEDIRAPTKRFWTYIKHKKSYIKW
;
A
#
# COMPACT_ATOMS: atom_id res chain seq x y z
N MET A 1 37.34 7.63 -32.78
CA MET A 1 37.24 8.24 -31.44
C MET A 1 35.77 8.39 -31.08
N ASN A 2 35.32 7.89 -29.93
CA ASN A 2 33.90 7.88 -29.55
C ASN A 2 33.64 9.08 -28.62
N THR A 3 33.08 10.16 -29.16
CA THR A 3 32.98 11.50 -28.53
C THR A 3 31.67 11.74 -27.77
N LYS A 4 31.00 10.70 -27.28
CA LYS A 4 29.77 10.89 -26.51
C LYS A 4 30.11 11.32 -25.08
N PRO A 5 29.62 12.49 -24.61
CA PRO A 5 29.86 12.93 -23.25
C PRO A 5 29.22 11.95 -22.26
N LYS A 6 29.97 11.55 -21.23
CA LYS A 6 29.43 10.77 -20.11
C LYS A 6 28.48 11.66 -19.31
N THR A 7 27.18 11.48 -19.46
CA THR A 7 26.19 12.11 -18.59
C THR A 7 26.27 11.49 -17.20
N ASN A 8 26.54 12.30 -16.18
CA ASN A 8 26.46 11.85 -14.79
C ASN A 8 25.00 11.53 -14.45
N SER A 9 24.65 10.24 -14.47
CA SER A 9 23.32 9.77 -14.04
C SER A 9 23.15 10.05 -12.55
N GLN A 10 22.35 11.06 -12.21
CA GLN A 10 21.97 11.32 -10.82
C GLN A 10 21.13 10.15 -10.28
N LYS A 11 21.46 9.67 -9.07
CA LYS A 11 20.65 8.67 -8.38
C LYS A 11 19.29 9.29 -8.05
N THR A 12 18.22 8.69 -8.55
CA THR A 12 16.86 9.17 -8.30
C THR A 12 16.51 9.14 -6.81
N ARG A 13 15.84 10.20 -6.33
CA ARG A 13 15.34 10.26 -4.96
C ARG A 13 14.20 9.25 -4.77
N LYS A 14 14.20 8.52 -3.65
CA LYS A 14 13.10 7.63 -3.26
C LYS A 14 11.92 8.45 -2.75
N ILE A 15 10.94 8.73 -3.60
CA ILE A 15 9.70 9.38 -3.20
C ILE A 15 8.79 8.33 -2.55
N GLN A 16 8.44 8.53 -1.28
CA GLN A 16 7.47 7.67 -0.60
C GLN A 16 6.06 8.10 -1.02
N LEU A 17 5.31 7.20 -1.66
CA LEU A 17 3.89 7.40 -1.92
C LEU A 17 3.11 7.01 -0.66
N TYR A 18 2.58 8.03 0.03
CA TYR A 18 1.63 7.83 1.12
C TYR A 18 0.22 7.78 0.54
N ARG A 19 -0.57 6.82 1.01
CA ARG A 19 -2.01 6.81 0.73
C ARG A 19 -2.59 8.10 1.26
N ARG A 20 -3.48 8.75 0.50
CA ARG A 20 -4.27 9.88 1.04
C ARG A 20 -4.91 9.44 2.36
N ALA A 21 -4.81 10.30 3.38
CA ALA A 21 -5.51 10.09 4.64
C ALA A 21 -6.98 9.79 4.35
N LYS A 22 -7.52 8.71 4.91
CA LYS A 22 -8.95 8.40 4.81
C LYS A 22 -9.70 9.28 5.83
N CYS A 23 -9.78 10.58 5.56
CA CYS A 23 -10.47 11.50 6.46
C CYS A 23 -11.96 11.19 6.56
N ASP A 24 -12.58 10.61 5.53
CA ASP A 24 -14.01 10.29 5.56
C ASP A 24 -14.34 9.16 6.53
N SER A 25 -13.47 8.14 6.69
CA SER A 25 -13.69 7.11 7.73
C SER A 25 -13.55 7.64 9.16
N ILE A 26 -12.95 8.82 9.34
CA ILE A 26 -12.90 9.47 10.64
C ILE A 26 -14.26 10.08 10.97
N LYS A 27 -15.00 10.58 9.97
CA LYS A 27 -16.35 11.11 10.19
C LYS A 27 -17.27 10.03 10.74
N ASP A 28 -17.19 8.83 10.18
CA ASP A 28 -17.96 7.68 10.64
C ASP A 28 -17.57 7.27 12.07
N ASP A 29 -16.28 7.26 12.41
CA ASP A 29 -15.78 6.96 13.76
C ASP A 29 -16.15 8.05 14.79
N ILE A 30 -16.21 9.34 14.40
CA ILE A 30 -16.55 10.49 15.26
C ILE A 30 -18.06 10.59 15.56
N HIS A 31 -18.94 10.01 14.74
CA HIS A 31 -20.39 10.04 15.01
C HIS A 31 -20.85 9.08 16.12
N LEU A 32 -20.07 8.03 16.43
CA LEU A 32 -20.31 7.11 17.56
C LEU A 32 -20.28 7.79 18.94
N PRO A 33 -19.35 8.72 19.22
CA PRO A 33 -19.36 9.54 20.42
C PRO A 33 -20.69 10.23 20.68
N ASP A 34 -21.37 10.75 19.65
CA ASP A 34 -22.55 11.61 19.84
C ASP A 34 -23.74 10.87 20.50
N ILE A 35 -23.83 9.55 20.29
CA ILE A 35 -24.86 8.68 20.90
C ILE A 35 -24.48 8.30 22.34
N LYS A 36 -23.19 8.05 22.61
CA LYS A 36 -22.69 7.71 23.95
C LYS A 36 -22.65 8.95 24.86
N PHE A 37 -22.20 10.07 24.31
CA PHE A 37 -22.09 11.37 24.97
C PHE A 37 -23.45 11.88 25.46
N LYS A 38 -24.49 11.76 24.63
CA LYS A 38 -25.87 12.08 25.05
C LYS A 38 -26.36 11.21 26.22
N LYS A 39 -25.99 9.93 26.26
CA LYS A 39 -26.35 9.01 27.36
C LYS A 39 -25.56 9.29 28.64
N GLU A 40 -24.30 9.69 28.55
CA GLU A 40 -23.45 9.99 29.71
C GLU A 40 -23.77 11.35 30.35
N ILE A 41 -24.14 12.37 29.55
CA ILE A 41 -24.61 13.68 30.07
C ILE A 41 -25.87 13.51 30.94
N LEU A 42 -26.76 12.61 30.54
CA LEU A 42 -27.98 12.27 31.29
C LEU A 42 -27.69 11.68 32.68
N ASN A 43 -26.52 11.08 32.88
CA ASN A 43 -26.11 10.42 34.13
C ASN A 43 -25.27 11.32 35.06
N LYS A 44 -25.16 12.64 34.79
CA LYS A 44 -24.43 13.62 35.61
C LYS A 44 -23.01 13.19 36.01
N THR A 45 -22.25 12.60 35.09
CA THR A 45 -20.85 12.26 35.36
C THR A 45 -19.96 13.51 35.42
N HIS A 46 -18.90 13.42 36.24
CA HIS A 46 -17.90 14.47 36.48
C HIS A 46 -17.37 15.08 35.16
N ILE A 47 -17.27 16.42 35.10
CA ILE A 47 -16.87 17.21 33.91
C ILE A 47 -15.57 16.70 33.26
N ASN A 48 -14.62 16.18 34.04
CA ASN A 48 -13.36 15.64 33.51
C ASN A 48 -13.56 14.37 32.66
N ILE A 49 -14.52 13.52 33.01
CA ILE A 49 -14.83 12.32 32.20
C ILE A 49 -15.39 12.77 30.85
N LEU A 50 -16.25 13.80 30.85
CA LEU A 50 -16.87 14.39 29.66
C LEU A 50 -15.84 14.95 28.66
N TRP A 51 -14.72 15.48 29.15
CA TRP A 51 -13.66 16.03 28.30
C TRP A 51 -12.62 14.98 27.88
N ASN A 52 -12.40 13.94 28.69
CA ASN A 52 -11.39 12.94 28.41
C ASN A 52 -11.88 11.88 27.39
N THR A 53 -13.16 11.48 27.42
CA THR A 53 -13.70 10.50 26.45
C THR A 53 -13.60 10.96 24.98
N PRO A 54 -14.01 12.19 24.62
CA PRO A 54 -13.84 12.68 23.24
C PRO A 54 -12.37 12.79 22.84
N LYS A 55 -11.51 13.18 23.79
CA LYS A 55 -10.08 13.32 23.54
C LYS A 55 -9.43 11.96 23.22
N GLU A 56 -9.73 10.94 24.01
CA GLU A 56 -9.25 9.56 23.78
C GLU A 56 -9.80 8.97 22.47
N ASP A 57 -11.06 9.25 22.13
CA ASP A 57 -11.67 8.81 20.86
C ASP A 57 -11.02 9.50 19.64
N ILE A 58 -10.69 10.79 19.74
CA ILE A 58 -9.97 11.52 18.69
C ILE A 58 -8.53 11.02 18.57
N GLU A 59 -7.82 10.81 19.67
CA GLU A 59 -6.45 10.29 19.67
C GLU A 59 -6.38 8.86 19.10
N SER A 60 -7.32 8.00 19.49
CA SER A 60 -7.41 6.64 18.95
C SER A 60 -7.74 6.63 17.45
N SER A 61 -8.61 7.53 16.99
CA SER A 61 -8.99 7.66 15.57
C SER A 61 -7.87 8.24 14.71
N THR A 62 -7.12 9.21 15.23
CA THR A 62 -6.01 9.85 14.52
C THR A 62 -4.79 8.94 14.37
N SER A 63 -4.51 8.08 15.35
CA SER A 63 -3.44 7.09 15.26
C SER A 63 -3.58 6.11 14.08
N LYS A 64 -4.82 5.87 13.60
CA LYS A 64 -5.13 5.00 12.46
C LYS A 64 -4.78 5.63 11.10
N ILE A 65 -4.58 6.95 11.04
CA ILE A 65 -4.37 7.72 9.79
C ILE A 65 -3.00 7.42 9.15
N TYR A 66 -1.97 7.19 9.98
CA TYR A 66 -0.58 7.30 9.53
C TYR A 66 0.04 6.01 8.97
N ASN A 67 -0.65 4.87 9.02
CA ASN A 67 0.02 3.57 8.81
C ASN A 67 -0.07 2.96 7.40
N ASN A 68 -0.68 3.64 6.42
CA ASN A 68 -0.88 3.06 5.10
C ASN A 68 0.05 3.66 4.04
N LYS A 69 1.29 3.15 3.97
CA LYS A 69 2.09 3.26 2.74
C LYS A 69 1.28 2.68 1.58
N ASP A 70 1.27 3.35 0.42
CA ASP A 70 0.58 2.83 -0.76
C ASP A 70 1.29 1.54 -1.22
N LYS A 71 0.67 0.41 -0.90
CA LYS A 71 1.12 -0.91 -1.35
C LYS A 71 0.63 -1.09 -2.78
N ASN A 72 1.49 -1.53 -3.70
CA ASN A 72 1.03 -1.97 -5.02
C ASN A 72 -0.04 -3.05 -4.85
N SER A 73 -1.23 -2.79 -5.39
CA SER A 73 -2.43 -3.61 -5.20
C SER A 73 -2.24 -5.06 -5.66
N TRP A 74 -1.39 -5.29 -6.66
CA TRP A 74 -1.13 -6.62 -7.23
C TRP A 74 0.01 -7.40 -6.53
N ILE A 75 0.77 -6.79 -5.61
CA ILE A 75 1.86 -7.47 -4.87
C ILE A 75 1.32 -8.09 -3.59
N THR A 76 0.90 -9.35 -3.68
CA THR A 76 0.38 -10.12 -2.55
C THR A 76 1.45 -10.57 -1.55
N GLN A 77 1.03 -10.94 -0.34
CA GLN A 77 1.90 -11.50 0.70
C GLN A 77 2.66 -12.76 0.21
N LYS A 78 2.03 -13.57 -0.65
CA LYS A 78 2.64 -14.76 -1.27
C LYS A 78 3.83 -14.37 -2.15
N ILE A 79 3.69 -13.33 -2.98
CA ILE A 79 4.78 -12.80 -3.83
C ILE A 79 5.91 -12.24 -2.95
N LYS A 80 5.58 -11.50 -1.89
CA LYS A 80 6.57 -10.98 -0.93
C LYS A 80 7.36 -12.10 -0.23
N LYS A 81 6.72 -13.23 0.10
CA LYS A 81 7.42 -14.40 0.66
C LYS A 81 8.43 -14.97 -0.35
N VAL A 82 8.11 -15.00 -1.64
CA VAL A 82 9.06 -15.43 -2.68
C VAL A 82 10.22 -14.43 -2.83
N MET A 83 9.95 -13.13 -2.83
CA MET A 83 11.01 -12.10 -2.86
C MET A 83 11.99 -12.26 -1.69
N ARG A 84 11.48 -12.38 -0.46
CA ARG A 84 12.32 -12.60 0.73
C ARG A 84 13.18 -13.86 0.63
N ARG A 85 12.65 -14.94 0.03
CA ARG A 85 13.42 -16.17 -0.23
C ARG A 85 14.52 -15.95 -1.27
N ILE A 86 14.24 -15.19 -2.34
CA ILE A 86 15.23 -14.79 -3.34
C ILE A 86 16.35 -13.99 -2.66
N ASP A 87 16.00 -12.96 -1.90
CA ASP A 87 16.96 -12.09 -1.21
C ASP A 87 17.82 -12.89 -0.22
N GLY A 88 17.19 -13.78 0.54
CA GLY A 88 17.91 -14.69 1.45
C GLY A 88 18.90 -15.60 0.73
N VAL A 89 18.55 -16.11 -0.46
CA VAL A 89 19.47 -16.93 -1.26
C VAL A 89 20.58 -16.07 -1.89
N ILE A 90 20.28 -14.87 -2.38
CA ILE A 90 21.28 -13.93 -2.92
C ILE A 90 22.29 -13.55 -1.84
N HIS A 91 21.81 -13.24 -0.63
CA HIS A 91 22.67 -12.90 0.50
C HIS A 91 23.59 -14.07 0.88
N LYS A 92 23.06 -15.31 0.86
CA LYS A 92 23.85 -16.54 1.10
C LYS A 92 24.78 -16.91 -0.06
N LYS A 93 24.46 -16.52 -1.30
CA LYS A 93 25.24 -16.83 -2.50
C LYS A 93 26.63 -16.18 -2.50
N LYS A 94 26.86 -15.14 -1.68
CA LYS A 94 28.22 -14.62 -1.41
C LYS A 94 29.19 -15.68 -0.86
N LYS A 95 28.71 -16.88 -0.47
CA LYS A 95 29.51 -17.96 0.14
C LYS A 95 29.51 -19.33 -0.59
N SER A 96 28.76 -19.55 -1.69
CA SER A 96 28.70 -20.88 -2.37
C SER A 96 28.07 -20.88 -3.78
N ASN A 97 28.61 -21.70 -4.69
CA ASN A 97 28.12 -21.90 -6.08
C ASN A 97 26.81 -22.70 -6.19
N HIS A 98 26.45 -23.51 -5.19
CA HIS A 98 25.26 -24.37 -5.22
C HIS A 98 23.94 -23.58 -5.14
N ALA A 99 24.00 -22.30 -4.74
CA ALA A 99 22.88 -21.38 -4.64
C ALA A 99 22.29 -20.96 -6.00
N THR A 100 22.96 -21.26 -7.12
CA THR A 100 22.56 -20.85 -8.48
C THR A 100 21.25 -21.50 -8.96
N LYS A 101 21.10 -22.82 -8.83
CA LYS A 101 19.91 -23.56 -9.31
C LYS A 101 18.64 -23.19 -8.52
N LYS A 102 18.74 -23.14 -7.19
CA LYS A 102 17.65 -22.71 -6.29
C LYS A 102 17.23 -21.27 -6.54
N LEU A 103 18.20 -20.37 -6.78
CA LEU A 103 17.91 -18.99 -7.15
C LEU A 103 17.18 -18.89 -8.49
N LYS A 104 17.59 -19.66 -9.51
CA LYS A 104 16.93 -19.69 -10.82
C LYS A 104 15.47 -20.13 -10.70
N GLN A 105 15.21 -21.20 -9.96
CA GLN A 105 13.85 -21.68 -9.69
C GLN A 105 13.02 -20.62 -8.95
N LEU A 106 13.57 -20.00 -7.90
CA LEU A 106 12.86 -18.96 -7.16
C LEU A 106 12.52 -17.74 -8.04
N LYS A 107 13.47 -17.29 -8.89
CA LYS A 107 13.22 -16.22 -9.86
C LYS A 107 12.10 -16.58 -10.84
N GLN A 108 12.09 -17.80 -11.37
CA GLN A 108 11.04 -18.27 -12.28
C GLN A 108 9.67 -18.33 -11.59
N THR A 109 9.62 -18.82 -10.34
CA THR A 109 8.38 -18.84 -9.56
C THR A 109 7.87 -17.44 -9.24
N PHE A 110 8.78 -16.50 -8.95
CA PHE A 110 8.44 -15.10 -8.74
C PHE A 110 7.84 -14.51 -10.00
N GLN A 111 8.51 -14.65 -11.15
CA GLN A 111 8.06 -14.12 -12.44
C GLN A 111 6.67 -14.63 -12.82
N ARG A 112 6.42 -15.94 -12.70
CA ARG A 112 5.10 -16.54 -12.98
C ARG A 112 4.01 -15.95 -12.08
N LYS A 113 4.25 -15.92 -10.77
CA LYS A 113 3.27 -15.41 -9.79
C LYS A 113 3.04 -13.91 -9.92
N SER A 114 4.08 -13.14 -10.16
CA SER A 114 3.97 -11.69 -10.35
C SER A 114 3.23 -11.36 -11.63
N SER A 115 3.52 -12.07 -12.73
CA SER A 115 2.83 -11.87 -14.01
C SER A 115 1.35 -12.22 -13.90
N GLN A 116 1.01 -13.37 -13.32
CA GLN A 116 -0.40 -13.74 -13.08
C GLN A 116 -1.14 -12.73 -12.22
N ALA A 117 -0.54 -12.29 -11.10
CA ALA A 117 -1.17 -11.31 -10.22
C ALA A 117 -1.34 -9.94 -10.89
N TYR A 118 -0.37 -9.54 -11.72
CA TYR A 118 -0.45 -8.30 -12.49
C TYR A 118 -1.56 -8.36 -13.54
N TRP A 119 -1.67 -9.45 -14.30
CA TRP A 119 -2.72 -9.62 -15.30
C TRP A 119 -4.12 -9.66 -14.67
N LYS A 120 -4.30 -10.39 -13.58
CA LYS A 120 -5.57 -10.39 -12.82
C LYS A 120 -5.95 -8.99 -12.32
N TYR A 121 -4.95 -8.21 -11.91
CA TYR A 121 -5.19 -6.83 -11.48
C TYR A 121 -5.55 -5.91 -12.64
N LEU A 122 -4.94 -6.09 -13.82
CA LEU A 122 -5.33 -5.37 -15.03
C LEU A 122 -6.75 -5.71 -15.47
N GLU A 123 -7.09 -7.00 -15.47
CA GLU A 123 -8.44 -7.50 -15.76
C GLU A 123 -9.46 -6.85 -14.82
N TYR A 124 -9.19 -6.81 -13.51
CA TYR A 124 -10.03 -6.11 -12.53
C TYR A 124 -10.15 -4.59 -12.74
N ILE A 125 -9.14 -3.94 -13.34
CA ILE A 125 -9.21 -2.51 -13.66
C ILE A 125 -10.03 -2.26 -14.93
N MET A 126 -9.86 -3.13 -15.94
CA MET A 126 -10.43 -2.95 -17.27
C MET A 126 -11.85 -3.48 -17.37
N THR A 127 -12.18 -4.51 -16.59
CA THR A 127 -13.47 -5.20 -16.59
C THR A 127 -14.14 -4.95 -15.24
N PRO A 128 -14.89 -3.86 -15.07
CA PRO A 128 -15.73 -3.66 -13.89
C PRO A 128 -16.80 -4.75 -13.83
N GLU A 129 -17.07 -5.27 -12.64
CA GLU A 129 -18.22 -6.16 -12.43
C GLU A 129 -19.53 -5.38 -12.67
N ASP A 130 -20.54 -6.03 -13.24
CA ASP A 130 -21.79 -5.41 -13.71
C ASP A 130 -22.58 -4.65 -12.62
N ASN A 131 -22.23 -4.84 -11.34
CA ASN A 131 -22.84 -4.17 -10.18
C ASN A 131 -22.00 -3.01 -9.62
N GLU A 132 -20.91 -2.62 -10.28
CA GLU A 132 -20.08 -1.50 -9.83
C GLU A 132 -20.51 -0.16 -10.43
N ASP A 133 -20.52 0.85 -9.56
CA ASP A 133 -20.76 2.25 -9.89
C ASP A 133 -19.85 2.71 -11.04
N ILE A 134 -20.41 3.30 -12.11
CA ILE A 134 -19.71 3.63 -13.38
C ILE A 134 -18.44 4.50 -13.16
N ARG A 135 -18.38 5.24 -12.03
CA ARG A 135 -17.23 6.08 -11.65
C ARG A 135 -16.05 5.29 -11.07
N ALA A 136 -16.27 4.09 -10.53
CA ALA A 136 -15.25 3.25 -9.92
C ALA A 136 -14.16 2.75 -10.90
N PRO A 137 -14.49 2.18 -12.08
CA PRO A 137 -13.50 1.72 -13.05
C PRO A 137 -12.59 2.86 -13.56
N THR A 138 -13.16 4.01 -13.90
CA THR A 138 -12.40 5.20 -14.35
C THR A 138 -11.39 5.66 -13.31
N LYS A 139 -11.78 5.67 -12.02
CA LYS A 139 -10.89 6.03 -10.91
C LYS A 139 -9.76 5.00 -10.74
N ARG A 140 -10.06 3.70 -10.84
CA ARG A 140 -9.06 2.61 -10.78
C ARG A 140 -8.04 2.72 -11.90
N PHE A 141 -8.49 2.97 -13.13
CA PHE A 141 -7.65 3.17 -14.31
C PHE A 141 -6.67 4.34 -14.13
N TRP A 142 -7.16 5.53 -13.75
CA TRP A 142 -6.30 6.68 -13.51
C TRP A 142 -5.33 6.48 -12.35
N THR A 143 -5.75 5.74 -11.32
CA THR A 143 -4.89 5.37 -10.19
C THR A 143 -3.76 4.45 -10.65
N TYR A 144 -4.08 3.46 -11.49
CA TYR A 144 -3.09 2.58 -12.12
C TYR A 144 -2.08 3.36 -12.99
N ILE A 145 -2.55 4.27 -13.85
CA ILE A 145 -1.67 5.13 -14.66
C ILE A 145 -0.72 5.95 -13.78
N LYS A 146 -1.24 6.56 -12.72
CA LYS A 146 -0.44 7.34 -11.77
C LYS A 146 0.64 6.50 -11.12
N HIS A 147 0.31 5.30 -10.62
CA HIS A 147 1.30 4.40 -10.06
C HIS A 147 2.34 3.98 -11.11
N LYS A 148 1.94 3.61 -12.33
CA LYS A 148 2.87 3.27 -13.42
C LYS A 148 3.84 4.39 -13.75
N LYS A 149 3.37 5.64 -13.82
CA LYS A 149 4.22 6.82 -14.08
C LYS A 149 5.27 7.05 -12.99
N SER A 150 5.00 6.62 -11.75
CA SER A 150 5.97 6.65 -10.65
C SER A 150 7.00 5.53 -10.68
N TYR A 151 6.69 4.38 -11.31
CA TYR A 151 7.60 3.21 -11.41
C TYR A 151 8.34 3.12 -12.75
N ILE A 152 7.87 3.80 -13.80
CA ILE A 152 8.55 3.88 -15.10
C ILE A 152 9.48 5.10 -15.07
N LYS A 153 10.76 4.86 -14.81
CA LYS A 153 11.89 5.61 -15.37
C LYS A 153 13.11 4.69 -15.32
N TRP A 154 13.56 4.29 -16.52
CA TRP A 154 14.78 3.51 -16.77
C TRP A 154 16.01 4.24 -16.26
#